data_AF-A0A5R9IJH9-F1
#
_entry.id   AF-A0A5R9IJH9-F1
#
_cell.length_a   1.000
_cell.length_b   1.000
_cell.length_c   1.000
_cell.angle_alpha   90.00
_cell.angle_beta   90.00
_cell.angle_gamma   90.00
#
_symmetry.space_group_name_H-M   'P 1'
#
loop_
_entity.id
_entity.type
_entity.pdbx_description
1 polymer ?
#
loop_
_entity_poly.entity_id
_entity_poly.type
_entity_poly.pdbx_seq_one_letter_code
_entity_poly.pdbx_strand_id
1 'polypeptide(L)'
;MSKSIESIWKEGFVDDNALIAPRINQLYQQKSKNIVDKLIRTIGYNLIGLIIGAMVIFMGLTFVGAPILGVILGIMIFALVVIGKRQVRQLELLDKDDNSYHYLKSFDGWLKGFIATYTAIYRYFYPAVFILCVTRFGFSDIGRSIISGLAKDYPAIPQLFGIPVVFPVGVIIVAFSLAYFAAAIYRLDMNSLYGRQFAKLDELIKDMEAIQE
;
A
#
# COMPACT_ATOMS: atom_id res chain seq x y z
N MET A 1 -22.18 40.87 32.43
CA MET A 1 -21.80 39.74 31.55
C MET A 1 -21.66 40.31 30.14
N SER A 2 -20.44 40.65 29.68
CA SER A 2 -20.26 41.54 28.52
C SER A 2 -19.27 41.05 27.46
N LYS A 3 -18.89 39.77 27.47
CA LYS A 3 -18.09 39.20 26.39
C LYS A 3 -18.85 38.06 25.75
N SER A 4 -19.12 38.19 24.45
CA SER A 4 -19.65 37.07 23.66
C SER A 4 -18.59 36.00 23.59
N ILE A 5 -19.01 34.73 23.49
CA ILE A 5 -18.10 33.60 23.33
C ILE A 5 -17.13 33.89 22.17
N GLU A 6 -17.63 34.46 21.08
CA GLU A 6 -16.82 34.86 19.92
C GLU A 6 -15.74 35.91 20.25
N SER A 7 -16.00 36.88 21.13
CA SER A 7 -14.97 37.83 21.58
C SER A 7 -13.91 37.19 22.45
N ILE A 8 -14.30 36.20 23.27
CA ILE A 8 -13.36 35.42 24.10
C ILE A 8 -12.46 34.56 23.20
N TRP A 9 -13.03 34.00 22.13
CA TRP A 9 -12.29 33.25 21.13
C TRP A 9 -11.34 34.15 20.33
N LYS A 10 -11.78 35.32 19.86
CA LYS A 10 -10.88 36.24 19.14
C LYS A 10 -9.75 36.78 20.01
N GLU A 11 -10.04 37.18 21.24
CA GLU A 11 -9.00 37.69 22.16
C GLU A 11 -8.00 36.61 22.57
N GLY A 12 -8.40 35.33 22.61
CA GLY A 12 -7.51 34.21 22.92
C GLY A 12 -6.57 33.80 21.78
N PHE A 13 -6.77 34.31 20.56
CA PHE A 13 -6.04 33.90 19.36
C PHE A 13 -5.19 35.03 18.72
N VAL A 14 -5.32 36.29 19.15
CA VAL A 14 -4.73 37.48 18.46
C VAL A 14 -3.40 37.98 19.08
N ASP A 15 -2.91 37.39 20.16
CA ASP A 15 -1.64 37.81 20.78
C ASP A 15 -0.53 36.79 20.47
N ASP A 16 0.53 37.22 19.79
CA ASP A 16 1.70 36.39 19.46
C ASP A 16 2.49 35.94 20.72
N ASN A 17 2.22 36.55 21.89
CA ASN A 17 2.66 36.07 23.20
C ASN A 17 1.57 35.31 23.98
N ALA A 18 0.34 35.22 23.47
CA ALA A 18 -0.64 34.27 23.96
C ALA A 18 -0.27 32.89 23.45
N LEU A 19 0.66 32.28 24.18
CA LEU A 19 0.75 30.85 24.39
C LEU A 19 -0.65 30.25 24.34
N ILE A 20 -1.02 29.72 23.17
CA ILE A 20 -2.21 28.90 22.92
C ILE A 20 -2.38 28.04 24.15
N ALA A 21 -3.44 28.29 24.94
CA ALA A 21 -3.59 27.80 26.31
C ALA A 21 -2.92 26.42 26.44
N PRO A 22 -1.84 26.24 27.23
CA PRO A 22 -0.87 25.14 27.08
C PRO A 22 -1.49 23.74 26.89
N ARG A 23 -2.67 23.52 27.45
CA ARG A 23 -3.49 22.33 27.32
C ARG A 23 -3.94 22.04 25.87
N ILE A 24 -4.32 23.03 25.07
CA ILE A 24 -4.77 22.86 23.68
C ILE A 24 -3.60 22.40 22.80
N ASN A 25 -2.42 23.04 22.93
CA ASN A 25 -1.24 22.62 22.18
C ASN A 25 -0.81 21.18 22.57
N GLN A 26 -0.86 20.86 23.86
CA GLN A 26 -0.63 19.49 24.36
C GLN A 26 -1.64 18.48 23.80
N LEU A 27 -2.91 18.85 23.64
CA LEU A 27 -3.94 17.99 23.04
C LEU A 27 -3.64 17.70 21.56
N TYR A 28 -3.28 18.71 20.77
CA TYR A 28 -2.88 18.51 19.36
C TYR A 28 -1.61 17.66 19.24
N GLN A 29 -0.64 17.86 20.13
CA GLN A 29 0.59 17.05 20.17
C GLN A 29 0.32 15.58 20.53
N GLN A 30 -0.61 15.31 21.44
CA GLN A 30 -1.04 13.94 21.73
C GLN A 30 -1.84 13.32 20.58
N LYS A 31 -2.74 14.10 19.96
CA LYS A 31 -3.59 13.64 18.85
C LYS A 31 -2.73 13.31 17.61
N SER A 32 -1.74 14.14 17.29
CA SER A 32 -0.79 13.91 16.19
C SER A 32 0.04 12.64 16.41
N LYS A 33 0.68 12.51 17.59
CA LYS A 33 1.44 11.31 17.97
C LYS A 33 0.59 10.04 17.88
N ASN A 34 -0.64 10.07 18.40
CA ASN A 34 -1.53 8.91 18.38
C ASN A 34 -1.93 8.47 16.95
N ILE A 35 -2.25 9.40 16.06
CA ILE A 35 -2.56 9.05 14.65
C ILE A 35 -1.35 8.44 13.95
N VAL A 36 -0.19 9.08 14.08
CA VAL A 36 1.05 8.60 13.48
C VAL A 36 1.43 7.22 14.02
N ASP A 37 1.44 7.03 15.33
CA ASP A 37 1.76 5.75 15.97
C ASP A 37 0.79 4.66 15.54
N LYS A 38 -0.51 4.98 15.41
CA LYS A 38 -1.51 4.03 14.93
C LYS A 38 -1.24 3.63 13.48
N LEU A 39 -0.88 4.56 12.60
CA LEU A 39 -0.53 4.28 11.21
C LEU A 39 0.71 3.41 11.11
N ILE A 40 1.79 3.77 11.81
CA ILE A 40 3.04 3.00 11.86
C ILE A 40 2.77 1.58 12.35
N ARG A 41 1.99 1.42 13.42
CA ARG A 41 1.63 0.12 13.96
C ARG A 41 0.83 -0.72 12.96
N THR A 42 -0.14 -0.13 12.26
CA THR A 42 -0.90 -0.85 11.22
C THR A 42 -0.02 -1.25 10.03
N ILE A 43 0.95 -0.41 9.63
CA ILE A 43 1.97 -0.79 8.64
C ILE A 43 2.82 -1.96 9.15
N GLY A 44 3.24 -1.93 10.41
CA GLY A 44 3.97 -3.04 11.04
C GLY A 44 3.19 -4.36 11.01
N TYR A 45 1.90 -4.34 11.35
CA TYR A 45 1.04 -5.53 11.24
C TYR A 45 0.88 -6.02 9.81
N ASN A 46 0.78 -5.12 8.82
CA ASN A 46 0.72 -5.50 7.41
C ASN A 46 2.02 -6.23 6.98
N LEU A 47 3.20 -5.72 7.37
CA LEU A 47 4.47 -6.39 7.07
C LEU A 47 4.56 -7.79 7.69
N ILE A 48 4.04 -7.99 8.91
CA ILE A 48 3.95 -9.32 9.53
C ILE A 48 2.95 -10.21 8.77
N GLY A 49 1.79 -9.65 8.39
CA GLY A 49 0.78 -10.32 7.59
C GLY A 49 1.33 -10.83 6.24
N LEU A 50 2.19 -10.04 5.58
CA LEU A 50 2.87 -10.47 4.36
C LEU A 50 3.79 -11.68 4.57
N ILE A 51 4.53 -11.73 5.69
CA ILE A 51 5.39 -12.89 6.02
C ILE A 51 4.53 -14.14 6.24
N ILE A 52 3.44 -14.01 7.01
CA ILE A 52 2.51 -15.12 7.26
C ILE A 52 1.86 -15.58 5.96
N GLY A 53 1.38 -14.63 5.15
CA GLY A 53 0.79 -14.91 3.83
C GLY A 53 1.77 -15.63 2.90
N ALA A 54 3.03 -15.22 2.86
CA ALA A 54 4.06 -15.89 2.07
C ALA A 54 4.25 -17.35 2.52
N MET A 55 4.26 -17.62 3.82
CA MET A 55 4.35 -18.99 4.35
C MET A 55 3.12 -19.83 3.96
N VAL A 56 1.91 -19.28 4.09
CA VAL A 56 0.66 -19.95 3.72
C VAL A 56 0.62 -20.25 2.22
N ILE A 57 0.98 -19.28 1.38
CA ILE A 57 1.06 -19.46 -0.09
C ILE A 57 2.09 -20.54 -0.44
N PHE A 58 3.27 -20.51 0.19
CA PHE A 58 4.30 -21.52 -0.05
C PHE A 58 3.83 -22.93 0.32
N MET A 59 3.20 -23.09 1.48
CA MET A 59 2.61 -24.37 1.89
C MET A 59 1.54 -24.83 0.90
N GLY A 60 0.57 -23.97 0.58
CA GLY A 60 -0.50 -24.28 -0.37
C GLY A 60 0.02 -24.69 -1.74
N LEU A 61 1.01 -23.96 -2.27
CA LEU A 61 1.64 -24.28 -3.56
C LEU A 61 2.45 -25.58 -3.51
N THR A 62 3.05 -25.91 -2.37
CA THR A 62 3.73 -27.19 -2.18
C THR A 62 2.74 -28.35 -2.22
N PHE A 63 1.58 -28.23 -1.58
CA PHE A 63 0.52 -29.24 -1.61
C PHE A 63 -0.02 -29.53 -3.01
N VAL A 64 -0.06 -28.52 -3.89
CA VAL A 64 -0.49 -28.70 -5.30
C VAL A 64 0.68 -28.99 -6.26
N GLY A 65 1.86 -29.36 -5.74
CA GLY A 65 3.00 -29.75 -6.57
C GLY A 65 3.69 -28.59 -7.30
N ALA A 66 3.60 -27.38 -6.77
CA ALA A 66 4.25 -26.17 -7.30
C ALA A 66 5.20 -25.48 -6.30
N PRO A 67 6.08 -26.20 -5.57
CA PRO A 67 6.91 -25.60 -4.52
C PRO A 67 7.86 -24.51 -5.05
N ILE A 68 8.39 -24.67 -6.27
CA ILE A 68 9.27 -23.67 -6.91
C ILE A 68 8.54 -22.33 -7.10
N LEU A 69 7.28 -22.35 -7.54
CA LEU A 69 6.47 -21.13 -7.63
C LEU A 69 6.29 -20.49 -6.26
N GLY A 70 6.06 -21.31 -5.23
CA GLY A 70 5.97 -20.84 -3.84
C GLY A 70 7.25 -20.15 -3.37
N VAL A 71 8.43 -20.68 -3.68
CA VAL A 71 9.72 -20.05 -3.36
C VAL A 71 9.86 -18.70 -4.08
N ILE A 72 9.57 -18.65 -5.38
CA ILE A 72 9.70 -17.42 -6.18
C ILE A 72 8.77 -16.33 -5.62
N LEU A 73 7.48 -16.64 -5.39
CA LEU A 73 6.53 -15.69 -4.82
C LEU A 73 6.93 -15.29 -3.39
N GLY A 74 7.46 -16.23 -2.60
CA GLY A 74 7.99 -15.96 -1.28
C GLY A 74 9.15 -14.95 -1.30
N ILE A 75 10.09 -15.10 -2.24
CA ILE A 75 11.19 -14.14 -2.44
C ILE A 75 10.65 -12.76 -2.83
N MET A 76 9.68 -12.71 -3.74
CA MET A 76 9.06 -11.45 -4.17
C MET A 76 8.37 -10.73 -2.99
N ILE A 77 7.60 -11.46 -2.18
CA ILE A 77 6.94 -10.89 -0.98
C ILE A 77 7.99 -10.48 0.06
N PHE A 78 9.03 -11.29 0.27
CA PHE A 78 10.10 -10.97 1.20
C PHE A 78 10.82 -9.67 0.80
N ALA A 79 11.04 -9.44 -0.50
CA ALA A 79 11.59 -8.18 -0.99
C ALA A 79 10.70 -6.98 -0.62
N LEU A 80 9.36 -7.10 -0.74
CA LEU A 80 8.42 -6.07 -0.29
C LEU A 80 8.55 -5.81 1.22
N VAL A 81 8.71 -6.87 2.02
CA VAL A 81 8.88 -6.75 3.47
C VAL A 81 10.18 -6.02 3.84
N VAL A 82 11.28 -6.34 3.15
CA VAL A 82 12.57 -5.66 3.36
C VAL A 82 12.47 -4.18 3.00
N ILE A 83 11.86 -3.84 1.86
CA ILE A 83 11.64 -2.45 1.45
C ILE A 83 10.77 -1.72 2.47
N GLY A 84 9.67 -2.34 2.91
CA GLY A 84 8.76 -1.77 3.91
C GLY A 84 9.43 -1.49 5.25
N LYS A 85 10.22 -2.45 5.76
CA LYS A 85 10.99 -2.25 6.99
C LYS A 85 12.01 -1.12 6.86
N ARG A 86 12.67 -0.97 5.70
CA ARG A 86 13.58 0.15 5.43
C ARG A 86 12.85 1.48 5.44
N GLN A 87 11.68 1.58 4.81
CA GLN A 87 10.87 2.80 4.79
C GLN A 87 10.37 3.18 6.19
N VAL A 88 9.91 2.21 6.98
CA VAL A 88 9.48 2.45 8.37
C VAL A 88 10.64 2.92 9.24
N ARG A 89 11.85 2.39 9.05
CA ARG A 89 13.04 2.86 9.79
C ARG A 89 13.37 4.33 9.53
N GLN A 90 13.07 4.86 8.35
CA GLN A 90 13.27 6.29 8.07
C GLN A 90 12.39 7.18 8.97
N LEU A 91 11.29 6.65 9.51
CA LEU A 91 10.45 7.39 10.47
C LEU A 91 11.09 7.53 11.85
N GLU A 92 12.08 6.71 12.19
CA GLU A 92 12.87 6.86 13.42
C GLU A 92 13.68 8.17 13.41
N LEU A 93 13.86 8.78 12.23
CA LEU A 93 14.55 10.05 12.03
C LEU A 93 13.60 11.27 12.09
N LEU A 94 12.28 11.06 12.21
CA LEU A 94 11.35 12.17 12.41
C LEU A 94 11.48 12.69 13.83
N ASP A 95 11.73 13.99 13.96
CA ASP A 95 11.75 14.67 15.25
C ASP A 95 10.33 14.70 15.82
N LYS A 96 10.13 13.97 16.92
CA LYS A 96 8.85 13.86 17.64
C LYS A 96 8.62 15.01 18.62
N ASP A 97 9.63 15.86 18.79
CA ASP A 97 9.64 17.00 19.69
C ASP A 97 9.55 18.35 18.94
N ASP A 98 9.52 18.29 17.60
CA ASP A 98 9.13 19.41 16.74
C ASP A 98 7.64 19.79 16.95
N ASN A 99 7.27 21.00 16.52
CA ASN A 99 5.88 21.45 16.52
C ASN A 99 4.99 20.41 15.81
N SER A 100 3.85 20.08 16.43
CA SER A 100 2.85 19.12 15.94
C SER A 100 2.51 19.32 14.45
N TYR A 101 2.51 20.56 13.96
CA TYR A 101 2.25 20.87 12.55
C TYR A 101 3.36 20.33 11.64
N HIS A 102 4.61 20.67 11.92
CA HIS A 102 5.78 20.22 11.14
C HIS A 102 5.95 18.70 11.22
N TYR A 103 5.68 18.11 12.39
CA TYR A 103 5.66 16.65 12.56
C TYR A 103 4.63 15.97 11.64
N LEU A 104 3.38 16.46 11.61
CA LEU A 104 2.33 15.90 10.77
C LEU A 104 2.61 16.08 9.27
N LYS A 105 3.10 17.25 8.84
CA LYS A 105 3.46 17.48 7.42
C LYS A 105 4.62 16.61 6.97
N SER A 106 5.63 16.43 7.83
CA SER A 106 6.77 15.55 7.55
C SER A 106 6.31 14.09 7.41
N PHE A 107 5.42 13.65 8.30
CA PHE A 107 4.83 12.31 8.21
C PHE A 107 3.94 12.12 6.97
N ASP A 108 3.09 13.09 6.61
CA ASP A 108 2.29 13.07 5.39
C ASP A 108 3.17 12.99 4.12
N GLY A 109 4.25 13.77 4.07
CA GLY A 109 5.23 13.71 3.00
C GLY A 109 5.88 12.32 2.87
N TRP A 110 6.32 11.75 3.99
CA TRP A 110 6.82 10.37 4.03
C TRP A 110 5.77 9.37 3.53
N LEU A 111 4.52 9.49 3.99
CA LEU A 111 3.43 8.56 3.66
C LEU A 111 3.12 8.59 2.17
N LYS A 112 3.07 9.78 1.56
CA LYS A 112 2.91 9.95 0.11
C LYS A 112 4.06 9.31 -0.65
N GLY A 113 5.30 9.49 -0.18
CA GLY A 113 6.48 8.85 -0.76
C GLY A 113 6.46 7.32 -0.63
N PHE A 114 5.99 6.80 0.50
CA PHE A 114 5.78 5.37 0.73
C PHE A 114 4.78 4.80 -0.28
N ILE A 115 3.61 5.43 -0.41
CA ILE A 115 2.55 5.01 -1.37
C ILE A 115 3.05 5.07 -2.81
N ALA A 116 3.78 6.13 -3.19
CA ALA A 116 4.34 6.27 -4.54
C ALA A 116 5.36 5.16 -4.85
N THR A 117 6.24 4.85 -3.89
CA THR A 117 7.24 3.78 -4.01
C THR A 117 6.58 2.43 -4.25
N TYR A 118 5.61 2.06 -3.41
CA TYR A 118 4.89 0.80 -3.57
C TYR A 118 4.04 0.76 -4.83
N THR A 119 3.42 1.87 -5.23
CA THR A 119 2.71 1.97 -6.52
C THR A 119 3.64 1.61 -7.69
N ALA A 120 4.87 2.14 -7.70
CA ALA A 120 5.86 1.84 -8.73
C ALA A 120 6.27 0.36 -8.71
N ILE A 121 6.46 -0.23 -7.53
CA ILE A 121 6.78 -1.65 -7.39
C ILE A 121 5.63 -2.53 -7.90
N TYR A 122 4.39 -2.23 -7.48
CA TYR A 122 3.21 -3.02 -7.83
C TYR A 122 2.89 -3.03 -9.32
N ARG A 123 3.31 -1.99 -10.05
CA ARG A 123 3.24 -1.93 -11.52
C ARG A 123 3.98 -3.08 -12.20
N TYR A 124 5.03 -3.62 -11.58
CA TYR A 124 5.76 -4.78 -12.07
C TYR A 124 5.41 -6.06 -11.30
N PHE A 125 5.11 -5.94 -10.00
CA PHE A 125 4.76 -7.07 -9.16
C PHE A 125 3.50 -7.81 -9.64
N TYR A 126 2.39 -7.09 -9.90
CA TYR A 126 1.14 -7.76 -10.30
C TYR A 126 1.25 -8.51 -11.64
N PRO A 127 1.78 -7.90 -12.72
CA PRO A 127 2.00 -8.65 -13.96
C PRO A 127 2.96 -9.82 -13.79
N ALA A 128 4.04 -9.67 -13.02
CA ALA A 128 5.00 -10.74 -12.80
C ALA A 128 4.38 -11.94 -12.06
N VAL A 129 3.64 -11.70 -10.97
CA VAL A 129 2.91 -12.75 -10.25
C VAL A 129 1.92 -13.45 -11.18
N PHE A 130 1.16 -12.70 -11.97
CA PHE A 130 0.21 -13.25 -12.93
C PHE A 130 0.90 -14.15 -13.97
N ILE A 131 1.97 -13.67 -14.60
CA ILE A 131 2.72 -14.44 -15.61
C ILE A 131 3.29 -15.71 -14.99
N LEU A 132 3.88 -15.65 -13.79
CA LEU A 132 4.40 -16.83 -13.10
C LEU A 132 3.31 -17.88 -12.83
N CYS A 133 2.14 -17.42 -12.34
CA CYS A 133 1.00 -18.29 -12.07
C CYS A 133 0.44 -18.93 -13.35
N VAL A 134 0.21 -18.14 -14.40
CA VAL A 134 -0.33 -18.66 -15.67
C VAL A 134 0.66 -19.59 -16.36
N THR A 135 1.96 -19.28 -16.29
CA THR A 135 3.00 -20.16 -16.82
C THR A 135 2.97 -21.50 -16.09
N ARG A 136 2.96 -21.50 -14.74
CA ARG A 136 2.90 -22.74 -13.96
C ARG A 136 1.62 -23.53 -14.25
N PHE A 137 0.49 -22.83 -14.38
CA PHE A 137 -0.80 -23.43 -14.74
C PHE A 137 -0.76 -24.07 -16.12
N GLY A 138 -0.20 -23.40 -17.14
CA GLY A 138 -0.06 -23.93 -18.49
C GLY A 138 0.74 -25.23 -18.55
N PHE A 139 1.72 -25.41 -17.65
CA PHE A 139 2.50 -26.64 -17.55
C PHE A 139 1.84 -27.75 -16.71
N SER A 140 0.71 -27.50 -16.05
CA SER A 140 -0.07 -28.51 -15.34
C SER A 140 -0.86 -29.41 -16.29
N ASP A 141 -1.32 -30.57 -15.81
CA ASP A 141 -2.11 -31.51 -16.64
C ASP A 141 -3.41 -30.86 -17.13
N ILE A 142 -4.07 -30.06 -16.27
CA ILE A 142 -5.28 -29.31 -16.60
C ILE A 142 -4.97 -28.28 -17.69
N GLY A 143 -3.90 -27.49 -17.52
CA GLY A 143 -3.50 -26.48 -18.49
C GLY A 143 -3.16 -27.08 -19.85
N ARG A 144 -2.40 -28.18 -19.87
CA ARG A 144 -2.06 -28.90 -21.12
C ARG A 144 -3.29 -29.48 -21.79
N SER A 145 -4.23 -30.03 -21.04
CA SER A 145 -5.51 -30.53 -21.58
C SER A 145 -6.30 -29.41 -22.27
N ILE A 146 -6.39 -28.24 -21.66
CA ILE A 146 -7.05 -27.06 -22.27
C ILE A 146 -6.32 -26.61 -23.53
N ILE A 147 -5.00 -26.48 -23.48
CA ILE A 147 -4.18 -26.03 -24.62
C ILE A 147 -4.29 -26.99 -25.80
N SER A 148 -4.15 -28.29 -25.53
CA SER A 148 -4.22 -29.34 -26.56
C SER A 148 -5.63 -29.52 -27.12
N GLY A 149 -6.67 -29.41 -26.28
CA GLY A 149 -8.06 -29.43 -26.72
C GLY A 149 -8.35 -28.30 -27.69
N LEU A 150 -7.96 -27.07 -27.35
CA LEU A 150 -8.12 -25.92 -28.24
C LEU A 150 -7.34 -26.07 -29.55
N ALA A 151 -6.11 -26.57 -29.48
CA ALA A 151 -5.29 -26.82 -30.67
C ALA A 151 -5.92 -27.87 -31.61
N LYS A 152 -6.60 -28.87 -31.05
CA LYS A 152 -7.30 -29.92 -31.80
C LYS A 152 -8.61 -29.42 -32.42
N ASP A 153 -9.39 -28.65 -31.67
CA ASP A 153 -10.69 -28.14 -32.11
C ASP A 153 -10.54 -27.02 -33.17
N TYR A 154 -9.43 -26.27 -33.10
CA TYR A 154 -9.16 -25.14 -33.98
C TYR A 154 -7.75 -25.21 -34.61
N PRO A 155 -7.51 -26.16 -35.52
CA PRO A 155 -6.19 -26.38 -36.12
C PRO A 155 -5.71 -25.22 -37.00
N ALA A 156 -6.63 -24.35 -37.45
CA ALA A 156 -6.31 -23.17 -38.25
C ALA A 156 -5.67 -22.04 -37.43
N ILE A 157 -5.75 -22.08 -36.09
CA ILE A 157 -5.11 -21.06 -35.25
C ILE A 157 -3.59 -21.28 -35.28
N PRO A 158 -2.80 -20.23 -35.60
CA PRO A 158 -1.34 -20.33 -35.56
C PRO A 158 -0.85 -20.78 -34.18
N GLN A 159 0.20 -21.58 -34.17
CA GLN A 159 0.82 -22.06 -32.94
C GLN A 159 2.23 -21.48 -32.80
N LEU A 160 2.57 -21.04 -31.58
CA LEU A 160 3.89 -20.61 -31.21
C LEU A 160 4.44 -21.60 -30.17
N PHE A 161 5.52 -22.31 -30.49
CA PHE A 161 6.07 -23.38 -29.65
C PHE A 161 5.03 -24.46 -29.26
N GLY A 162 4.08 -24.77 -30.15
CA GLY A 162 3.01 -25.74 -29.89
C GLY A 162 1.86 -25.21 -29.03
N ILE A 163 1.84 -23.91 -28.72
CA ILE A 163 0.77 -23.25 -27.97
C ILE A 163 -0.02 -22.35 -28.94
N PRO A 164 -1.36 -22.51 -29.06
CA PRO A 164 -2.19 -21.60 -29.86
C PRO A 164 -1.98 -20.14 -29.46
N VAL A 165 -1.76 -19.26 -30.44
CA VAL A 165 -1.37 -17.85 -30.21
C VAL A 165 -2.36 -17.04 -29.36
N VAL A 166 -3.62 -17.47 -29.29
CA VAL A 166 -4.64 -16.84 -28.44
C VAL A 166 -4.26 -16.84 -26.95
N PHE A 167 -3.55 -17.87 -26.45
CA PHE A 167 -3.11 -17.93 -25.06
C PHE A 167 -2.04 -16.87 -24.74
N PRO A 168 -0.86 -16.81 -25.40
CA PRO A 168 0.14 -15.79 -25.11
C PRO A 168 -0.38 -14.37 -25.37
N VAL A 169 -1.23 -14.15 -26.38
CA VAL A 169 -1.88 -12.86 -26.61
C VAL A 169 -2.77 -12.48 -25.41
N GLY A 170 -3.61 -13.41 -24.93
CA GLY A 170 -4.44 -13.18 -23.74
C GLY A 170 -3.61 -12.88 -22.50
N VAL A 171 -2.50 -13.60 -22.28
CA VAL A 171 -1.57 -13.34 -21.17
C VAL A 171 -0.98 -11.94 -21.26
N ILE A 172 -0.54 -11.51 -22.44
CA ILE A 172 0.01 -10.16 -22.64
C ILE A 172 -1.05 -9.09 -22.34
N ILE A 173 -2.28 -9.27 -22.83
CA ILE A 173 -3.37 -8.31 -22.59
C ILE A 173 -3.67 -8.17 -21.10
N VAL A 174 -3.79 -9.29 -20.37
CA VAL A 174 -4.06 -9.25 -18.93
C VAL A 174 -2.87 -8.69 -18.15
N ALA A 175 -1.64 -9.10 -18.48
CA ALA A 175 -0.44 -8.56 -17.84
C ALA A 175 -0.29 -7.04 -18.06
N PHE A 176 -0.56 -6.55 -19.27
CA PHE A 176 -0.56 -5.12 -19.57
C PHE A 176 -1.65 -4.39 -18.80
N SER A 177 -2.86 -4.97 -18.73
CA SER A 177 -3.97 -4.40 -17.97
C SER A 177 -3.64 -4.29 -16.48
N LEU A 178 -3.05 -5.34 -15.90
CA LEU A 178 -2.58 -5.31 -14.50
C LEU A 178 -1.52 -4.24 -14.28
N ALA A 179 -0.58 -4.07 -15.23
CA ALA A 179 0.43 -3.02 -15.14
C ALA A 179 -0.18 -1.61 -15.24
N TYR A 180 -1.14 -1.42 -16.15
CA TYR A 180 -1.82 -0.16 -16.37
C TYR A 180 -2.66 0.26 -15.16
N PHE A 181 -3.44 -0.67 -14.60
CA PHE A 181 -4.32 -0.43 -13.47
C PHE A 181 -3.64 -0.60 -12.08
N ALA A 182 -2.36 -0.94 -12.02
CA ALA A 182 -1.66 -1.22 -10.76
C ALA A 182 -1.81 -0.10 -9.72
N ALA A 183 -1.75 1.17 -10.14
CA ALA A 183 -1.91 2.30 -9.24
C ALA A 183 -3.33 2.44 -8.68
N ALA A 184 -4.35 2.02 -9.42
CA ALA A 184 -5.73 2.01 -8.95
C ALA A 184 -5.95 0.83 -7.98
N ILE A 185 -5.45 -0.35 -8.34
CA ILE A 185 -5.53 -1.57 -7.51
C ILE A 185 -4.83 -1.33 -6.17
N TYR A 186 -3.61 -0.80 -6.18
CA TYR A 186 -2.85 -0.56 -4.95
C TYR A 186 -3.50 0.52 -4.07
N ARG A 187 -4.07 1.59 -4.67
CA ARG A 187 -4.82 2.59 -3.90
C ARG A 187 -6.08 2.01 -3.26
N LEU A 188 -6.78 1.11 -3.95
CA LEU A 188 -7.94 0.42 -3.38
C LEU A 188 -7.54 -0.42 -2.16
N ASP A 189 -6.45 -1.18 -2.26
CA ASP A 189 -5.89 -1.96 -1.14
C ASP A 189 -5.54 -1.06 0.06
N MET A 190 -4.83 0.04 -0.19
CA MET A 190 -4.49 1.00 0.86
C MET A 190 -5.71 1.68 1.49
N ASN A 191 -6.69 2.08 0.69
CA ASN A 191 -7.90 2.71 1.23
C ASN A 191 -8.74 1.74 2.07
N SER A 192 -8.77 0.46 1.70
CA SER A 192 -9.45 -0.58 2.49
C SER A 192 -8.83 -0.75 3.88
N LEU A 193 -7.51 -0.71 3.98
CA LEU A 193 -6.78 -0.95 5.23
C LEU A 193 -6.55 0.33 6.06
N TYR A 194 -6.32 1.46 5.41
CA TYR A 194 -5.82 2.70 6.02
C TYR A 194 -6.70 3.93 5.80
N GLY A 195 -7.76 3.85 4.99
CA GLY A 195 -8.51 5.03 4.54
C GLY A 195 -9.05 5.90 5.67
N ARG A 196 -9.51 5.29 6.77
CA ARG A 196 -9.98 6.02 7.95
C ARG A 196 -8.86 6.82 8.61
N GLN A 197 -7.65 6.28 8.68
CA GLN A 197 -6.49 6.90 9.29
C GLN A 197 -5.94 8.02 8.41
N PHE A 198 -5.95 7.85 7.08
CA PHE A 198 -5.61 8.90 6.13
C PHE A 198 -6.56 10.09 6.25
N ALA A 199 -7.87 9.84 6.27
CA ALA A 199 -8.86 10.91 6.43
C ALA A 199 -8.64 11.72 7.73
N LYS A 200 -8.33 11.04 8.84
CA LYS A 200 -8.05 11.70 10.12
C LYS A 200 -6.72 12.46 10.14
N LEU A 201 -5.71 11.98 9.42
CA LEU A 201 -4.45 12.70 9.24
C LEU A 201 -4.69 14.01 8.48
N ASP A 202 -5.44 13.94 7.36
CA ASP A 202 -5.79 15.10 6.55
C ASP A 202 -6.64 16.11 7.33
N GLU A 203 -7.62 15.64 8.11
CA GLU A 203 -8.44 16.47 9.00
C GLU A 203 -7.57 17.22 10.00
N LEU A 204 -6.63 16.52 10.67
CA LEU A 204 -5.74 17.15 11.64
C LEU A 204 -4.83 18.21 11.04
N ILE A 205 -4.30 17.96 9.84
CA ILE A 205 -3.44 18.92 9.16
C ILE A 205 -4.25 20.18 8.84
N LYS A 206 -5.47 20.03 8.31
CA LYS A 206 -6.35 21.16 8.01
C LYS A 206 -6.76 21.95 9.24
N ASP A 207 -7.09 21.28 10.34
CA ASP A 207 -7.41 21.93 11.61
C ASP A 207 -6.24 22.82 12.08
N MET A 208 -5.01 22.35 11.93
CA MET A 208 -3.81 23.10 12.32
C MET A 208 -3.51 24.26 11.35
N GLU A 209 -3.72 24.07 10.04
CA GLU A 209 -3.57 25.15 9.04
C GLU A 209 -4.55 26.29 9.32
N ALA A 210 -5.81 25.96 9.67
CA ALA A 210 -6.83 26.96 10.02
C ALA A 210 -6.58 27.70 11.36
N ILE A 211 -5.72 27.17 12.23
CA ILE A 211 -5.33 27.82 13.50
C ILE A 211 -4.15 28.79 13.30
N GLN A 212 -3.35 28.59 12.24
CA GLN A 212 -2.20 29.43 11.92
C GLN A 212 -2.54 30.62 11.01
N GLU A 213 -3.72 30.62 10.39
CA GLU A 213 -4.30 31.73 9.60
C GLU A 213 -5.16 32.67 10.48
#